data_AF-A0A957MDX7-F1
#
_entry.id   AF-A0A957MDX7-F1
#
_cell.length_a   1.000
_cell.length_b   1.000
_cell.length_c   1.000
_cell.angle_alpha   90.00
_cell.angle_beta   90.00
_cell.angle_gamma   90.00
#
_symmetry.space_group_name_H-M   'P 1'
#
loop_
_entity.id
_entity.type
_entity.pdbx_description
1 polymer ?
#
loop_
_entity_poly.entity_id
_entity_poly.type
_entity_poly.pdbx_seq_one_letter_code
_entity_poly.pdbx_strand_id
1 'polypeptide(L)'
;MQTTKTIPPLTAADAAATVVVGAAALALYLRTLVPYPLPGDSGEFQVLVHQLGAAHTTGYSTYLLLGHLFEQLVPWGEVAWRVNLFSAVMGALAVALVYLAGKLLTGSGPAAVVGALSLSVGFTFWSQAIIAEVYTTGAAFLAAVLFCVLLWERTDSRWA
;
A
#
# COMPACT_ATOMS: atom_id res chain seq x y z
N MET A 1 -9.09 -14.28 -33.59
CA MET A 1 -9.03 -15.49 -32.74
C MET A 1 -8.37 -15.07 -31.42
N GLN A 2 -9.15 -14.52 -30.48
CA GLN A 2 -8.64 -14.17 -29.15
C GLN A 2 -8.48 -15.47 -28.37
N THR A 3 -7.25 -15.89 -28.15
CA THR A 3 -6.95 -16.90 -27.15
C THR A 3 -7.24 -16.27 -25.79
N THR A 4 -8.43 -16.52 -25.24
CA THR A 4 -8.72 -16.24 -23.83
C THR A 4 -7.72 -17.04 -23.01
N LYS A 5 -6.62 -16.39 -22.63
CA LYS A 5 -5.64 -16.95 -21.72
C LYS A 5 -6.37 -17.07 -20.39
N THR A 6 -6.91 -18.25 -20.10
CA THR A 6 -7.60 -18.53 -18.84
C THR A 6 -6.55 -18.55 -17.74
N ILE A 7 -6.30 -17.40 -17.13
CA ILE A 7 -5.35 -17.32 -16.03
C ILE A 7 -6.02 -18.02 -14.83
N PRO A 8 -5.37 -19.01 -14.19
CA PRO A 8 -6.00 -19.81 -13.15
C PRO A 8 -6.55 -18.94 -12.00
N PRO A 9 -7.63 -19.39 -11.34
CA PRO A 9 -8.23 -18.65 -10.23
C PRO A 9 -7.22 -18.48 -9.09
N LEU A 10 -7.41 -17.44 -8.28
CA LEU A 10 -6.63 -17.25 -7.07
C LEU A 10 -6.90 -18.42 -6.13
N THR A 11 -5.84 -19.03 -5.64
CA THR A 11 -5.88 -20.17 -4.73
C THR A 11 -5.63 -19.74 -3.29
N ALA A 12 -5.85 -20.64 -2.33
CA ALA A 12 -5.47 -20.41 -0.93
C ALA A 12 -3.95 -20.15 -0.78
N ALA A 13 -3.13 -20.77 -1.63
CA ALA A 13 -1.69 -20.53 -1.65
C ALA A 13 -1.35 -19.10 -2.09
N ASP A 14 -2.09 -18.54 -3.05
CA ASP A 14 -1.91 -17.15 -3.46
C ASP A 14 -2.32 -16.19 -2.34
N ALA A 15 -3.42 -16.48 -1.63
CA ALA A 15 -3.80 -15.70 -0.45
C ALA A 15 -2.73 -15.73 0.65
N ALA A 16 -2.16 -16.90 0.96
CA ALA A 16 -1.07 -17.03 1.92
C ALA A 16 0.18 -16.25 1.46
N ALA A 17 0.54 -16.33 0.19
CA ALA A 17 1.65 -15.59 -0.38
C ALA A 17 1.44 -14.07 -0.31
N THR A 18 0.21 -13.58 -0.56
CA THR A 18 -0.14 -12.16 -0.37
C THR A 18 0.14 -11.70 1.06
N VAL A 19 -0.31 -12.48 2.06
CA VAL A 19 -0.09 -12.17 3.47
C VAL A 19 1.40 -12.17 3.80
N VAL A 20 2.14 -13.17 3.35
CA VAL A 20 3.59 -13.29 3.61
C VAL A 20 4.36 -12.13 2.98
N VAL A 21 4.07 -11.79 1.72
CA VAL A 21 4.75 -10.71 0.99
C VAL A 21 4.44 -9.35 1.64
N GLY A 22 3.17 -9.09 1.98
CA GLY A 22 2.78 -7.88 2.70
C GLY A 22 3.42 -7.79 4.10
N ALA A 23 3.43 -8.89 4.85
CA ALA A 23 4.05 -8.95 6.17
C ALA A 23 5.57 -8.76 6.11
N ALA A 24 6.24 -9.30 5.10
CA ALA A 24 7.68 -9.10 4.88
C ALA A 24 8.00 -7.61 4.59
N ALA A 25 7.20 -6.97 3.72
CA ALA A 25 7.32 -5.54 3.45
C ALA A 25 7.08 -4.70 4.71
N LEU A 26 6.01 -5.01 5.46
CA LEU A 26 5.71 -4.33 6.72
C LEU A 26 6.84 -4.49 7.73
N ALA A 27 7.39 -5.70 7.89
CA ALA A 27 8.50 -5.95 8.80
C ALA A 27 9.76 -5.14 8.42
N LEU A 28 10.06 -5.02 7.12
CA LEU A 28 11.14 -4.16 6.62
C LEU A 28 10.89 -2.69 6.99
N TYR A 29 9.69 -2.19 6.73
CA TYR A 29 9.35 -0.79 6.99
C TYR A 29 9.31 -0.49 8.48
N LEU A 30 8.74 -1.35 9.31
CA LEU A 30 8.75 -1.21 10.77
C LEU A 30 10.17 -1.16 11.33
N ARG A 31 11.08 -1.99 10.79
CA ARG A 31 12.49 -2.03 11.24
C ARG A 31 13.26 -0.76 10.87
N THR A 32 12.81 -0.03 9.84
CA THR A 32 13.49 1.17 9.32
C THR A 32 12.63 2.43 9.44
N LEU A 33 11.54 2.34 10.20
CA LEU A 33 10.58 3.41 10.39
C LEU A 33 11.23 4.57 11.13
N VAL A 34 11.02 5.79 10.67
CA VAL A 34 11.55 6.97 11.36
C VAL A 34 10.78 7.17 12.67
N PRO A 35 11.45 7.19 13.85
CA PRO A 35 10.77 7.25 15.14
C PRO A 35 10.46 8.65 15.65
N TYR A 36 10.85 9.69 14.90
CA TYR A 36 10.79 11.09 15.36
C TYR A 36 10.12 12.01 14.33
N PRO A 37 9.74 13.25 14.75
CA PRO A 37 9.21 14.25 13.85
C PRO A 37 10.17 14.65 12.73
N LEU A 38 9.64 14.88 11.54
CA LEU A 38 10.41 15.21 10.33
C LEU A 38 10.18 16.67 9.92
N PRO A 39 11.10 17.31 9.18
CA PRO A 39 10.85 18.61 8.56
C PRO A 39 10.00 18.47 7.28
N GLY A 40 9.52 19.61 6.76
CA GLY A 40 8.80 19.67 5.48
C GLY A 40 7.41 19.03 5.53
N ASP A 41 6.96 18.51 4.39
CA ASP A 41 5.62 17.96 4.19
C ASP A 41 5.33 16.80 5.17
N SER A 42 6.31 15.93 5.41
CA SER A 42 6.16 14.85 6.38
C SER A 42 5.86 15.35 7.79
N GLY A 43 6.54 16.43 8.23
CA GLY A 43 6.28 17.06 9.52
C GLY A 43 4.90 17.71 9.62
N GLU A 44 4.49 18.37 8.53
CA GLU A 44 3.15 18.92 8.42
C GLU A 44 2.09 17.82 8.55
N PHE A 45 2.24 16.71 7.83
CA PHE A 45 1.30 15.58 7.92
C PHE A 45 1.25 14.97 9.32
N GLN A 46 2.39 14.84 10.01
CA GLN A 46 2.44 14.34 11.39
C GLN A 46 1.59 15.19 12.35
N VAL A 47 1.50 16.50 12.13
CA VAL A 47 0.68 17.41 12.94
C VAL A 47 -0.77 17.43 12.46
N LEU A 48 -0.99 17.60 11.16
CA LEU A 48 -2.33 17.84 10.62
C LEU A 48 -3.21 16.60 10.58
N VAL A 49 -2.64 15.39 10.53
CA VAL A 49 -3.39 14.15 10.72
C VAL A 49 -4.01 14.11 12.11
N HIS A 50 -3.26 14.50 13.15
CA HIS A 50 -3.78 14.53 14.52
C HIS A 50 -4.81 15.63 14.73
N GLN A 51 -4.60 16.80 14.12
CA GLN A 51 -5.49 17.96 14.27
C GLN A 51 -6.70 17.95 13.33
N LEU A 52 -6.73 17.07 12.33
CA LEU A 52 -7.66 17.16 11.18
C LEU A 52 -7.65 18.56 10.54
N GLY A 53 -6.44 19.10 10.35
CA GLY A 53 -6.24 20.41 9.71
C GLY A 53 -6.33 20.33 8.19
N ALA A 54 -5.88 21.39 7.51
CA ALA A 54 -5.76 21.43 6.05
C ALA A 54 -4.29 21.54 5.67
N ALA A 55 -3.78 20.53 4.96
CA ALA A 55 -2.41 20.54 4.48
C ALA A 55 -2.21 21.58 3.36
N HIS A 56 -0.94 21.83 3.02
CA HIS A 56 -0.54 22.58 1.84
C HIS A 56 -1.27 22.13 0.56
N THR A 57 -1.09 22.85 -0.56
CA THR A 57 -1.87 22.75 -1.80
C THR A 57 -2.37 21.34 -2.14
N THR A 58 -3.64 21.25 -2.53
CA THR A 58 -4.48 20.02 -2.69
C THR A 58 -5.10 19.47 -1.40
N GLY A 59 -4.59 19.84 -0.22
CA GLY A 59 -5.21 19.60 1.08
C GLY A 59 -5.22 18.15 1.58
N TYR A 60 -4.99 17.17 0.70
CA TYR A 60 -4.79 15.74 1.02
C TYR A 60 -5.86 15.12 1.94
N SER A 61 -7.11 15.56 1.82
CA SER A 61 -8.22 15.21 2.72
C SER A 61 -8.38 13.70 2.98
N THR A 62 -8.27 12.87 1.94
CA THR A 62 -8.38 11.41 2.09
C THR A 62 -7.28 10.84 2.98
N TYR A 63 -6.04 11.32 2.80
CA TYR A 63 -4.92 10.90 3.62
C TYR A 63 -5.10 11.37 5.08
N LEU A 64 -5.53 12.60 5.29
CA LEU A 64 -5.76 13.14 6.63
C LEU A 64 -6.85 12.37 7.39
N LEU A 65 -7.97 12.08 6.74
CA LEU A 65 -9.09 11.34 7.36
C LEU A 65 -8.70 9.89 7.70
N LEU A 66 -8.06 9.19 6.76
CA LEU A 66 -7.63 7.80 6.98
C LEU A 66 -6.51 7.72 8.01
N GLY A 67 -5.53 8.63 7.92
CA GLY A 67 -4.45 8.75 8.88
C GLY A 67 -4.98 9.03 10.29
N HIS A 68 -5.98 9.92 10.41
CA HIS A 68 -6.60 10.24 11.71
C HIS A 68 -7.32 9.03 12.29
N LEU A 69 -8.10 8.32 11.47
CA LEU A 69 -8.75 7.09 11.91
C LEU A 69 -7.71 6.04 12.36
N PHE A 70 -6.64 5.85 11.60
CA PHE A 70 -5.56 4.93 11.95
C PHE A 70 -4.87 5.32 13.27
N GLU A 71 -4.57 6.61 13.42
CA GLU A 71 -4.01 7.21 14.62
C GLU A 71 -4.90 6.83 15.81
N GLN A 72 -6.20 7.13 15.79
CA GLN A 72 -7.13 6.77 16.86
C GLN A 72 -7.18 5.26 17.20
N LEU A 73 -6.99 4.39 16.22
CA LEU A 73 -6.96 2.93 16.42
C LEU A 73 -5.65 2.41 17.04
N VAL A 74 -4.56 3.16 16.93
CA VAL A 74 -3.25 2.82 17.50
C VAL A 74 -2.95 3.80 18.64
N PRO A 75 -3.42 3.58 19.88
CA PRO A 75 -3.35 4.57 20.96
C PRO A 75 -1.99 4.64 21.69
N TRP A 76 -0.92 4.11 21.10
CA TRP A 76 0.41 4.07 21.70
C TRP A 76 1.50 4.63 20.79
N GLY A 77 2.56 5.15 21.41
CA GLY A 77 3.65 5.83 20.72
C GLY A 77 3.34 7.30 20.43
N GLU A 78 4.36 8.04 19.99
CA GLU A 78 4.18 9.44 19.63
C GLU A 78 3.36 9.59 18.34
N VAL A 79 2.65 10.71 18.22
CA VAL A 79 1.84 11.05 17.03
C VAL A 79 2.68 10.95 15.76
N ALA A 80 3.87 11.53 15.73
CA ALA A 80 4.74 11.51 14.56
C ALA A 80 5.08 10.09 14.09
N TRP A 81 5.40 9.21 15.04
CA TRP A 81 5.66 7.80 14.75
C TRP A 81 4.41 7.06 14.25
N ARG A 82 3.24 7.32 14.84
CA ARG A 82 1.97 6.69 14.44
C ARG A 82 1.57 7.06 13.01
N VAL A 83 1.83 8.29 12.59
CA VAL A 83 1.57 8.74 11.21
C VAL A 83 2.60 8.15 10.23
N ASN A 84 3.88 8.04 10.61
CA ASN A 84 4.86 7.30 9.80
C ASN A 84 4.45 5.82 9.66
N LEU A 85 3.97 5.21 10.74
CA LEU A 85 3.47 3.84 10.75
C LEU A 85 2.30 3.65 9.78
N PHE A 86 1.40 4.63 9.68
CA PHE A 86 0.30 4.60 8.70
C PHE A 86 0.84 4.46 7.26
N SER A 87 1.85 5.25 6.88
CA SER A 87 2.53 5.10 5.58
C SER A 87 3.12 3.71 5.38
N ALA A 88 3.74 3.13 6.41
CA ALA A 88 4.32 1.79 6.34
C ALA A 88 3.26 0.71 6.10
N VAL A 89 2.11 0.81 6.78
CA VAL A 89 0.97 -0.09 6.60
C VAL A 89 0.38 0.04 5.20
N MET A 90 0.17 1.26 4.72
CA MET A 90 -0.32 1.49 3.35
C MET A 90 0.68 1.04 2.29
N GLY A 91 1.98 1.21 2.54
CA GLY A 91 3.04 0.71 1.68
C GLY A 91 3.05 -0.81 1.58
N ALA A 92 2.92 -1.50 2.72
CA ALA A 92 2.82 -2.96 2.78
C ALA A 92 1.55 -3.48 2.09
N LEU A 93 0.42 -2.78 2.25
CA LEU A 93 -0.82 -3.09 1.54
C LEU A 93 -0.65 -2.94 0.02
N ALA A 94 -0.01 -1.88 -0.44
CA ALA A 94 0.28 -1.69 -1.86
C ALA A 94 1.14 -2.83 -2.43
N VAL A 95 2.18 -3.25 -1.72
CA VAL A 95 3.05 -4.37 -2.12
C VAL A 95 2.25 -5.68 -2.20
N ALA A 96 1.37 -5.96 -1.23
CA ALA A 96 0.51 -7.13 -1.24
C ALA A 96 -0.47 -7.14 -2.43
N LEU A 97 -1.06 -5.99 -2.76
CA LEU A 97 -1.94 -5.82 -3.92
C LEU A 97 -1.18 -5.94 -5.25
N VAL A 98 0.06 -5.46 -5.31
CA VAL A 98 0.94 -5.62 -6.48
C VAL A 98 1.29 -7.09 -6.71
N TYR A 99 1.52 -7.87 -5.64
CA TYR A 99 1.66 -9.32 -5.79
C TYR A 99 0.40 -9.93 -6.42
N LEU A 100 -0.79 -9.59 -5.93
CA LEU A 100 -2.04 -10.10 -6.50
C LEU A 100 -2.19 -9.70 -7.98
N ALA A 101 -2.02 -8.42 -8.31
CA ALA A 101 -2.08 -7.94 -9.68
C ALA A 101 -1.05 -8.63 -10.59
N GLY A 102 0.20 -8.78 -10.12
CA GLY A 102 1.25 -9.50 -10.84
C GLY A 102 0.93 -10.98 -11.05
N LYS A 103 0.32 -11.63 -10.06
CA LYS A 103 -0.17 -13.01 -10.17
C LYS A 103 -1.30 -13.10 -11.20
N LEU A 104 -2.20 -12.11 -11.22
CA LEU A 104 -3.28 -12.06 -12.19
C LEU A 104 -2.75 -11.86 -13.62
N LEU A 105 -1.74 -11.02 -13.82
CA LEU A 105 -1.15 -10.72 -15.14
C LEU A 105 -0.30 -11.85 -15.70
N THR A 106 0.55 -12.44 -14.85
CA THR A 106 1.58 -13.39 -15.29
C THR A 106 1.14 -14.86 -15.18
N GLY A 107 0.19 -15.16 -14.29
CA GLY A 107 -0.12 -16.53 -13.86
C GLY A 107 0.97 -17.18 -13.00
N SER A 108 2.14 -16.56 -12.85
CA SER A 108 3.31 -17.11 -12.18
C SER A 108 3.46 -16.52 -10.78
N GLY A 109 3.36 -17.37 -9.75
CA GLY A 109 3.59 -16.97 -8.36
C GLY A 109 4.99 -16.38 -8.14
N PRO A 110 6.06 -17.06 -8.58
CA PRO A 110 7.43 -16.55 -8.44
C PRO A 110 7.64 -15.19 -9.12
N ALA A 111 7.12 -14.99 -10.34
CA ALA A 111 7.28 -13.71 -11.04
C ALA A 111 6.56 -12.57 -10.29
N ALA A 112 5.36 -12.85 -9.76
CA ALA A 112 4.61 -11.90 -8.96
C ALA A 112 5.31 -11.54 -7.64
N VAL A 113 5.91 -12.53 -6.96
CA VAL A 113 6.71 -12.30 -5.75
C VAL A 113 7.91 -11.41 -6.06
N VAL A 114 8.66 -11.71 -7.12
CA VAL A 114 9.81 -10.89 -7.51
C VAL A 114 9.38 -9.45 -7.80
N GLY A 115 8.32 -9.25 -8.59
CA GLY A 115 7.83 -7.90 -8.90
C GLY A 115 7.38 -7.11 -7.67
N ALA A 116 6.63 -7.74 -6.75
CA ALA A 116 6.19 -7.10 -5.52
C ALA A 116 7.36 -6.77 -4.58
N LEU A 117 8.31 -7.68 -4.41
CA LEU A 117 9.50 -7.44 -3.59
C LEU A 117 10.42 -6.39 -4.21
N SER A 118 10.55 -6.33 -5.54
CA SER A 118 11.28 -5.27 -6.24
C SER A 118 10.70 -3.88 -5.95
N LEU A 119 9.37 -3.74 -5.92
CA LEU A 119 8.72 -2.51 -5.47
C LEU A 119 9.04 -2.24 -4.00
N SER A 120 8.92 -3.26 -3.16
CA SER A 120 9.06 -3.12 -1.71
C SER A 120 10.44 -2.60 -1.29
N VAL A 121 11.51 -3.09 -1.93
CA VAL A 121 12.90 -2.69 -1.64
C VAL A 121 13.39 -1.55 -2.54
N GLY A 122 12.56 -1.08 -3.48
CA GLY A 122 12.90 0.02 -4.37
C GLY A 122 13.11 1.30 -3.58
N PHE A 123 14.27 1.95 -3.75
CA PHE A 123 14.67 3.12 -2.94
C PHE A 123 13.59 4.21 -2.83
N THR A 124 12.99 4.59 -3.96
CA THR A 124 11.93 5.62 -3.97
C THR A 124 10.73 5.17 -3.16
N PHE A 125 10.21 3.96 -3.40
CA PHE A 125 9.02 3.49 -2.69
C PHE A 125 9.27 3.28 -1.20
N TRP A 126 10.41 2.65 -0.87
CA TRP A 126 10.81 2.41 0.51
C TRP A 126 11.01 3.71 1.28
N SER A 127 11.70 4.70 0.70
CA SER A 127 11.90 5.99 1.39
C SER A 127 10.59 6.69 1.73
N GLN A 128 9.54 6.55 0.91
CA GLN A 128 8.21 7.09 1.20
C GLN A 128 7.39 6.21 2.17
N ALA A 129 7.73 4.93 2.32
CA ALA A 129 7.01 4.01 3.21
C ALA A 129 7.42 4.15 4.68
N ILE A 130 8.56 4.77 4.98
CA ILE A 130 9.09 4.89 6.35
C ILE A 130 8.88 6.28 6.99
N ILE A 131 8.19 7.18 6.30
CA ILE A 131 7.89 8.55 6.71
C ILE A 131 6.42 8.88 6.42
N ALA A 132 5.86 9.89 7.08
CA ALA A 132 4.48 10.35 6.89
C ALA A 132 4.30 10.99 5.51
N GLU A 133 3.79 10.25 4.54
CA GLU A 133 3.71 10.69 3.15
C GLU A 133 2.49 10.09 2.44
N VAL A 134 1.95 10.84 1.49
CA VAL A 134 0.70 10.49 0.80
C VAL A 134 0.89 9.41 -0.28
N TYR A 135 2.14 9.20 -0.72
CA TYR A 135 2.45 8.38 -1.88
C TYR A 135 2.14 6.89 -1.68
N THR A 136 2.38 6.33 -0.49
CA THR A 136 2.07 4.92 -0.20
C THR A 136 0.57 4.68 -0.13
N THR A 137 -0.19 5.64 0.41
CA THR A 137 -1.65 5.63 0.39
C THR A 137 -2.16 5.66 -1.05
N GLY A 138 -1.66 6.58 -1.88
CA GLY A 138 -1.99 6.64 -3.30
C GLY A 138 -1.63 5.36 -4.06
N ALA A 139 -0.47 4.78 -3.78
CA ALA A 139 -0.03 3.52 -4.38
C ALA A 139 -0.93 2.34 -3.98
N ALA A 140 -1.40 2.28 -2.73
CA ALA A 140 -2.33 1.25 -2.28
C ALA A 140 -3.67 1.36 -3.02
N PHE A 141 -4.22 2.56 -3.15
CA PHE A 141 -5.45 2.79 -3.93
C PHE A 141 -5.27 2.43 -5.40
N LEU A 142 -4.16 2.87 -6.03
CA LEU A 142 -3.87 2.54 -7.42
C LEU A 142 -3.73 1.02 -7.61
N ALA A 143 -2.98 0.34 -6.74
CA ALA A 143 -2.81 -1.11 -6.80
C ALA A 143 -4.14 -1.85 -6.58
N ALA A 144 -5.02 -1.34 -5.69
CA ALA A 144 -6.36 -1.88 -5.49
C ALA A 144 -7.22 -1.73 -6.75
N VAL A 145 -7.21 -0.57 -7.40
CA VAL A 145 -7.92 -0.34 -8.67
C VAL A 145 -7.40 -1.28 -9.75
N LEU A 146 -6.08 -1.40 -9.92
CA LEU A 146 -5.48 -2.32 -10.88
C LEU A 146 -5.89 -3.77 -10.61
N PHE A 147 -5.84 -4.20 -9.35
CA PHE A 147 -6.29 -5.54 -8.95
C PHE A 147 -7.77 -5.76 -9.27
N CYS A 148 -8.65 -4.82 -8.94
CA CYS A 148 -10.08 -4.90 -9.23
C CYS A 148 -10.37 -4.93 -10.74
N VAL A 149 -9.67 -4.14 -11.55
CA VAL A 149 -9.82 -4.13 -13.01
C VAL A 149 -9.41 -5.48 -13.60
N LEU A 150 -8.27 -6.04 -13.15
CA LEU A 150 -7.80 -7.36 -13.59
C LEU A 150 -8.72 -8.50 -13.13
N LEU A 151 -9.34 -8.35 -11.96
CA LEU A 151 -10.34 -9.29 -11.47
C LEU A 151 -11.63 -9.21 -12.30
N TRP A 152 -12.10 -7.99 -12.61
CA TRP A 152 -13.28 -7.76 -13.43
C TRP A 152 -13.11 -8.30 -14.85
N GLU A 153 -11.94 -8.10 -15.47
CA GLU A 153 -11.62 -8.63 -16.80
C GLU A 153 -11.80 -10.16 -16.86
N ARG A 154 -11.55 -10.87 -15.76
CA ARG A 154 -11.75 -12.33 -15.69
C ARG A 154 -13.20 -12.78 -15.57
N THR A 155 -14.08 -11.94 -15.03
CA THR A 155 -15.48 -12.31 -14.77
C THR A 155 -16.34 -12.29 -16.04
N ASP A 156 -15.79 -11.84 -17.18
CA ASP A 156 -16.42 -11.76 -18.52
C ASP A 156 -17.81 -11.08 -18.56
N SER A 157 -18.20 -10.43 -17.45
CA SER A 157 -19.46 -9.71 -17.28
C SER A 157 -19.31 -8.33 -17.89
N ARG A 158 -19.26 -8.30 -19.22
CA ARG A 158 -19.24 -7.08 -20.03
C ARG A 158 -20.65 -6.56 -20.29
N TRP A 159 -21.46 -6.49 -19.24
CA TRP A 159 -22.81 -5.90 -19.19
C TRP A 159 -23.94 -6.90 -19.47
N ALA A 160 -24.18 -7.82 -18.53
CA ALA A 160 -25.41 -8.59 -18.45
C ALA A 160 -26.40 -7.93 -17.47
#